data_AF-A0A1Q7X7F5-F1
#
_entry.id   AF-A0A1Q7X7F5-F1
#
_cell.length_a   1.000
_cell.length_b   1.000
_cell.length_c   1.000
_cell.angle_alpha   90.00
_cell.angle_beta   90.00
_cell.angle_gamma   90.00
#
_symmetry.space_group_name_H-M   'P 1'
#
loop_
_entity.id
_entity.type
_entity.pdbx_description
1 polymer ?
#
loop_
_entity_poly.entity_id
_entity_poly.type
_entity_poly.pdbx_seq_one_letter_code
_entity_poly.pdbx_strand_id
1 'polypeptide(L)'
;MVGLRLRAPIALLALLLIAFSAGCGTDNRREGPPFEPRDIAGPRSMLVTNSDIQEIGPKTPYGAVLRWWQALQHRDVAGVRRSYTGSVSKKEVRREIHTFLPRSSQPIEPRVLMRPGGVTVGVTVRAATRLAESPRVVSITDFLTSFALVQTPGGWRLRPAAYQRYLDGKRRLRLRTAS
;
A
#
# COMPACT_ATOMS: atom_id res chain seq x y z
N MET A 1 0.08 -80.53 -18.68
CA MET A 1 0.84 -80.20 -17.46
C MET A 1 0.32 -78.85 -16.98
N VAL A 2 -0.60 -78.85 -16.00
CA VAL A 2 -0.36 -78.45 -14.59
C VAL A 2 0.18 -77.00 -14.51
N GLY A 3 -0.47 -76.00 -13.94
CA GLY A 3 -1.66 -75.99 -13.09
C GLY A 3 -2.18 -74.56 -12.83
N LEU A 4 -3.46 -74.54 -12.51
CA LEU A 4 -4.35 -73.44 -12.13
C LEU A 4 -3.99 -72.88 -10.73
N ARG A 5 -4.21 -71.57 -10.47
CA ARG A 5 -4.99 -70.98 -9.35
C ARG A 5 -4.50 -69.57 -8.94
N LEU A 6 -5.30 -68.52 -9.12
CA LEU A 6 -6.38 -68.03 -8.22
C LEU A 6 -5.85 -67.38 -6.93
N ARG A 7 -6.01 -66.05 -6.82
CA ARG A 7 -6.80 -65.33 -5.78
C ARG A 7 -6.28 -63.90 -5.55
N ALA A 8 -7.10 -62.93 -5.91
CA ALA A 8 -7.14 -61.64 -5.22
C ALA A 8 -7.69 -61.86 -3.78
N PRO A 9 -7.20 -61.10 -2.79
CA PRO A 9 -8.07 -60.11 -2.13
C PRO A 9 -7.30 -58.79 -1.86
N ILE A 10 -7.85 -57.64 -2.26
CA ILE A 10 -8.59 -56.71 -1.37
C ILE A 10 -7.93 -56.48 -0.01
N ALA A 11 -7.16 -55.39 0.10
CA ALA A 11 -7.04 -54.59 1.32
C ALA A 11 -6.62 -53.16 0.89
N LEU A 12 -7.59 -52.26 0.67
CA LEU A 12 -8.03 -51.29 1.67
C LEU A 12 -7.10 -50.06 1.71
N LEU A 13 -7.34 -49.12 0.80
CA LEU A 13 -7.05 -47.71 1.07
C LEU A 13 -8.15 -46.83 0.45
N ALA A 14 -9.36 -47.01 0.96
CA ALA A 14 -10.39 -45.99 0.90
C ALA A 14 -10.06 -44.95 1.97
N LEU A 15 -9.51 -43.81 1.55
CA LEU A 15 -9.47 -42.62 2.39
C LEU A 15 -9.76 -41.41 1.53
N LEU A 16 -11.07 -41.09 1.51
CA LEU A 16 -11.62 -39.74 1.47
C LEU A 16 -10.84 -38.72 0.64
N LEU A 17 -11.15 -38.63 -0.65
CA LEU A 17 -11.05 -37.35 -1.34
C LEU A 17 -12.19 -36.48 -0.81
N ILE A 18 -11.88 -35.76 0.27
CA ILE A 18 -12.69 -34.65 0.77
C ILE A 18 -12.86 -33.68 -0.40
N ALA A 19 -14.11 -33.54 -0.83
CA ALA A 19 -14.58 -32.41 -1.59
C ALA A 19 -14.30 -31.14 -0.78
N PHE A 20 -13.14 -30.52 -1.01
CA PHE A 20 -12.99 -29.10 -0.71
C PHE A 20 -13.74 -28.36 -1.81
N SER A 21 -14.98 -28.03 -1.50
CA SER A 21 -15.62 -26.80 -1.92
C SER A 21 -14.70 -25.62 -1.57
N ALA A 22 -13.68 -25.38 -2.40
CA ALA A 22 -12.97 -24.12 -2.42
C ALA A 22 -13.96 -23.09 -2.94
N GLY A 23 -14.58 -22.41 -1.97
CA GLY A 23 -15.59 -21.40 -2.17
C GLY A 23 -15.14 -20.30 -3.12
N CYS A 24 -16.18 -19.67 -3.66
CA CYS A 24 -16.17 -18.49 -4.50
C CYS A 24 -15.08 -17.46 -4.13
N GLY A 25 -14.55 -16.87 -5.19
CA GLY A 25 -13.45 -15.91 -5.19
C GLY A 25 -13.56 -14.81 -4.15
N THR A 26 -12.45 -14.62 -3.45
CA THR A 26 -11.95 -13.29 -3.12
C THR A 26 -10.44 -13.32 -3.27
N ASP A 27 -9.95 -13.16 -4.51
CA ASP A 27 -8.53 -12.86 -4.76
C ASP A 27 -8.27 -11.38 -4.39
N ASN A 28 -8.46 -11.06 -3.11
CA ASN A 28 -8.13 -9.78 -2.50
C ASN A 28 -6.65 -9.84 -2.10
N ARG A 29 -5.75 -9.81 -3.08
CA ARG A 29 -4.30 -9.73 -2.81
C ARG A 29 -3.98 -8.47 -2.02
N ARG A 30 -3.94 -8.64 -0.71
CA ARG A 30 -3.50 -7.67 0.29
C ARG A 30 -1.97 -7.65 0.22
N GLU A 31 -1.40 -6.93 -0.74
CA GLU A 31 0.06 -6.79 -0.89
C GLU A 31 0.59 -5.64 -0.01
N GLY A 32 0.33 -5.76 1.30
CA GLY A 32 0.53 -4.78 2.37
C GLY A 32 0.72 -5.50 3.70
N PRO A 33 1.71 -5.20 4.58
CA PRO A 33 1.62 -5.69 5.95
C PRO A 33 0.30 -5.20 6.56
N PRO A 34 -0.39 -6.02 7.36
CA PRO A 34 -1.53 -5.56 8.12
C PRO A 34 -1.06 -4.42 9.03
N PHE A 35 -1.75 -3.28 8.98
CA PHE A 35 -1.55 -2.19 9.93
C PHE A 35 -2.58 -2.35 11.04
N GLU A 36 -2.16 -2.60 12.27
CA GLU A 36 -3.07 -2.75 13.40
C GLU A 36 -3.21 -1.43 14.17
N PRO A 37 -4.41 -1.07 14.66
CA PRO A 37 -4.58 0.12 15.51
C PRO A 37 -3.68 0.14 16.76
N ARG A 38 -3.22 -1.03 17.23
CA ARG A 38 -2.29 -1.18 18.36
C ARG A 38 -0.85 -0.73 18.02
N ASP A 39 -0.52 -0.61 16.75
CA ASP A 39 0.79 -0.11 16.27
C ASP A 39 0.93 1.42 16.44
N ILE A 40 -0.16 2.11 16.81
CA ILE A 40 -0.16 3.56 17.01
C ILE A 40 0.33 3.89 18.42
N ALA A 41 1.63 3.66 18.68
CA ALA A 41 2.29 4.10 19.90
C ALA A 41 2.50 5.63 19.94
N GLY A 42 2.38 6.32 18.80
CA GLY A 42 2.40 7.78 18.71
C GLY A 42 2.64 8.29 17.27
N PRO A 43 2.76 9.60 17.05
CA PRO A 43 2.90 10.16 15.69
C PRO A 43 4.13 9.66 14.91
N ARG A 44 5.15 9.13 15.60
CA ARG A 44 6.34 8.55 14.98
C ARG A 44 6.11 7.15 14.40
N SER A 45 5.16 6.37 14.93
CA SER A 45 4.85 5.06 14.37
C SER A 45 4.08 5.16 13.05
N MET A 46 3.64 6.37 12.68
CA MET A 46 3.04 6.69 11.38
C MET A 46 4.08 7.11 10.31
N LEU A 47 5.37 7.00 10.61
CA LEU A 47 6.43 7.29 9.64
C LEU A 47 6.75 6.03 8.86
N VAL A 48 6.80 6.14 7.53
CA VAL A 48 7.20 5.02 6.68
C VAL A 48 8.67 4.70 6.93
N THR A 49 8.95 3.47 7.34
CA THR A 49 10.31 3.00 7.63
C THR A 49 10.93 2.27 6.44
N ASN A 50 12.25 2.06 6.49
CA ASN A 50 12.92 1.20 5.52
C ASN A 50 12.46 -0.25 5.63
N SER A 51 12.11 -0.71 6.84
CA SER A 51 11.59 -2.07 7.06
C SER A 51 10.28 -2.26 6.30
N ASP A 52 9.36 -1.30 6.39
CA ASP A 52 8.06 -1.34 5.68
C ASP A 52 8.26 -1.48 4.17
N ILE A 53 9.26 -0.78 3.61
CA ILE A 53 9.59 -0.81 2.18
C ILE A 53 10.23 -2.16 1.79
N GLN A 54 11.07 -2.73 2.65
CA GLN A 54 11.74 -4.00 2.38
C GLN A 54 10.77 -5.18 2.46
N GLU A 55 9.90 -5.20 3.46
CA GLU A 55 8.87 -6.23 3.62
C GLU A 55 7.95 -6.32 2.39
N ILE A 56 7.58 -5.16 1.84
CA ILE A 56 6.78 -5.06 0.62
C ILE A 56 7.56 -5.32 -0.66
N GLY A 57 8.88 -5.22 -0.60
CA GLY A 57 9.75 -5.25 -1.76
C GLY A 57 9.88 -3.87 -2.42
N PRO A 58 11.09 -3.30 -2.51
CA PRO A 58 11.32 -1.96 -3.05
C PRO A 58 11.04 -1.86 -4.57
N LYS A 59 10.82 -2.98 -5.25
CA LYS A 59 10.54 -3.05 -6.69
C LYS A 59 9.06 -3.24 -7.01
N THR A 60 8.17 -3.25 -6.02
CA THR A 60 6.72 -3.35 -6.25
C THR A 60 6.10 -1.96 -6.50
N PRO A 61 4.90 -1.88 -7.09
CA PRO A 61 4.17 -0.61 -7.24
C PRO A 61 3.95 0.07 -5.90
N TYR A 62 3.58 -0.70 -4.87
CA TYR A 62 3.33 -0.14 -3.55
C TYR A 62 4.62 0.30 -2.85
N GLY A 63 5.72 -0.45 -2.98
CA GLY A 63 7.04 -0.03 -2.49
C GLY A 63 7.50 1.31 -3.09
N ALA A 64 7.13 1.62 -4.34
CA ALA A 64 7.39 2.93 -4.93
C ALA A 64 6.56 4.06 -4.29
N VAL A 65 5.29 3.80 -3.94
CA VAL A 65 4.46 4.75 -3.18
C VAL A 65 5.06 5.01 -1.81
N LEU A 66 5.45 3.96 -1.08
CA LEU A 66 6.06 4.08 0.25
C LEU A 66 7.35 4.90 0.23
N ARG A 67 8.25 4.67 -0.74
CA ARG A 67 9.48 5.47 -0.89
C ARG A 67 9.21 6.95 -1.17
N TRP A 68 8.25 7.25 -2.05
CA TRP A 68 7.83 8.63 -2.30
C TRP A 68 7.26 9.29 -1.03
N TRP A 69 6.42 8.55 -0.31
CA TRP A 69 5.82 9.01 0.93
C TRP A 69 6.88 9.31 2.01
N GLN A 70 7.81 8.39 2.22
CA GLN A 70 8.93 8.55 3.12
C GLN A 70 9.77 9.78 2.73
N ALA A 71 10.09 9.95 1.44
CA ALA A 71 10.85 11.11 0.98
C ALA A 71 10.14 12.45 1.31
N LEU A 72 8.81 12.51 1.18
CA LEU A 72 8.02 13.67 1.60
C LEU A 72 8.09 13.91 3.13
N GLN A 73 7.94 12.85 3.93
CA GLN A 73 8.02 12.91 5.39
C GLN A 73 9.38 13.46 5.86
N HIS A 74 10.46 12.98 5.25
CA HIS A 74 11.84 13.34 5.56
C HIS A 74 12.34 14.62 4.88
N ARG A 75 11.51 15.29 4.07
CA ARG A 75 11.91 16.48 3.27
C ARG A 75 13.04 16.19 2.28
N ASP A 76 13.18 14.95 1.82
CA ASP A 76 14.20 14.56 0.83
C ASP A 76 13.76 15.00 -0.58
N VAL A 77 14.20 16.20 -0.97
CA VAL A 77 13.95 16.77 -2.30
C VAL A 77 14.45 15.86 -3.42
N ALA A 78 15.59 15.19 -3.24
CA ALA A 78 16.14 14.33 -4.28
C ALA A 78 15.35 13.03 -4.38
N GLY A 79 14.98 12.44 -3.24
CA GLY A 79 14.11 11.27 -3.14
C GLY A 79 12.76 11.49 -3.81
N VAL A 80 12.05 12.57 -3.45
CA VAL A 80 10.75 12.90 -4.05
C VAL A 80 10.88 13.05 -5.56
N ARG A 81 11.91 13.77 -6.02
CA ARG A 81 12.12 13.99 -7.46
C ARG A 81 12.42 12.67 -8.21
N ARG A 82 13.17 11.75 -7.61
CA ARG A 82 13.48 10.43 -8.21
C ARG A 82 12.26 9.51 -8.28
N SER A 83 11.28 9.70 -7.41
CA SER A 83 10.06 8.87 -7.39
C SER A 83 9.12 9.14 -8.57
N TYR A 84 9.21 10.29 -9.23
CA TYR A 84 8.39 10.61 -10.39
C TYR A 84 8.98 10.06 -11.70
N THR A 85 8.08 9.72 -12.62
CA THR A 85 8.44 9.57 -14.04
C THR A 85 8.59 10.94 -14.67
N GLY A 86 9.54 11.07 -15.59
CA GLY A 86 9.90 12.34 -16.22
C GLY A 86 10.62 13.31 -15.28
N SER A 87 10.68 14.56 -15.70
CA SER A 87 11.36 15.64 -14.99
C SER A 87 10.36 16.49 -14.20
N VAL A 88 10.46 16.49 -12.87
CA VAL A 88 9.72 17.40 -11.98
C VAL A 88 10.69 18.45 -11.44
N SER A 89 10.29 19.72 -11.44
CA SER A 89 11.21 20.80 -11.05
C SER A 89 11.55 20.76 -9.55
N LYS A 90 12.76 21.20 -9.18
CA LYS A 90 13.15 21.32 -7.76
C LYS A 90 12.23 22.28 -6.98
N LYS A 91 11.72 23.33 -7.63
CA LYS A 91 10.80 24.31 -7.05
C LYS A 91 9.44 23.68 -6.72
N GLU A 92 8.92 22.86 -7.63
CA GLU A 92 7.68 22.11 -7.44
C GLU A 92 7.80 21.11 -6.31
N VAL A 93 8.84 20.27 -6.29
CA VAL A 93 9.10 19.31 -5.20
C VAL A 93 9.21 20.01 -3.84
N ARG A 94 9.88 21.16 -3.76
CA ARG A 94 9.94 21.95 -2.52
C ARG A 94 8.57 22.42 -2.06
N ARG A 95 7.68 22.81 -2.99
CA ARG A 95 6.29 23.17 -2.69
C ARG A 95 5.51 21.97 -2.17
N GLU A 96 5.69 20.79 -2.78
CA GLU A 96 5.07 19.55 -2.29
C GLU A 96 5.49 19.27 -0.84
N ILE A 97 6.79 19.23 -0.58
CA ILE A 97 7.33 18.97 0.77
C ILE A 97 6.84 19.99 1.80
N HIS A 98 6.72 21.27 1.41
CA HIS A 98 6.24 22.32 2.28
C HIS A 98 4.75 22.16 2.62
N THR A 99 3.94 21.78 1.62
CA THR A 99 2.48 21.64 1.77
C THR A 99 2.04 20.26 2.24
N PHE A 100 2.96 19.29 2.28
CA PHE A 100 2.70 17.92 2.70
C PHE A 100 2.41 17.85 4.21
N LEU A 101 1.13 17.70 4.53
CA LEU A 101 0.60 17.62 5.87
C LEU A 101 -0.60 16.67 5.92
N PRO A 102 -0.80 15.90 6.99
CA PRO A 102 0.11 15.78 8.13
C PRO A 102 1.31 14.87 7.82
N ARG A 103 2.46 15.20 8.41
CA ARG A 103 3.71 14.45 8.20
C ARG A 103 3.69 13.09 8.86
N SER A 104 3.08 12.98 10.03
CA SER A 104 2.80 11.72 10.69
C SER A 104 1.61 11.06 10.01
N SER A 105 1.86 10.40 8.89
CA SER A 105 0.85 9.71 8.11
C SER A 105 1.44 8.57 7.29
N GLN A 106 0.69 7.50 7.10
CA GLN A 106 1.14 6.32 6.39
C GLN A 106 0.06 5.84 5.43
N PRO A 107 0.40 5.55 4.17
CA PRO A 107 -0.43 4.73 3.30
C PRO A 107 -0.53 3.33 3.90
N ILE A 108 -1.73 2.79 3.99
CA ILE A 108 -2.04 1.45 4.47
C ILE A 108 -3.06 0.80 3.52
N GLU A 109 -3.25 -0.51 3.67
CA GLU A 109 -4.27 -1.28 2.95
C GLU A 109 -4.21 -1.08 1.41
N PRO A 110 -3.05 -1.32 0.79
CA PRO A 110 -2.88 -1.12 -0.64
C PRO A 110 -3.82 -2.02 -1.45
N ARG A 111 -4.39 -1.45 -2.50
CA ARG A 111 -5.12 -2.15 -3.55
C ARG A 111 -4.48 -1.82 -4.89
N VAL A 112 -3.86 -2.82 -5.51
CA VAL A 112 -3.15 -2.66 -6.78
C VAL A 112 -4.10 -3.01 -7.93
N LEU A 113 -4.33 -2.05 -8.82
CA LEU A 113 -5.17 -2.21 -10.01
C LEU A 113 -4.30 -2.04 -11.26
N MET A 114 -4.13 -3.13 -12.01
CA MET A 114 -3.45 -3.13 -13.30
C MET A 114 -4.33 -2.45 -14.37
N ARG A 115 -3.75 -1.59 -15.20
CA ARG A 115 -4.44 -0.91 -16.32
C ARG A 115 -3.55 -0.89 -17.57
N PRO A 116 -4.12 -0.78 -18.78
CA PRO A 116 -3.32 -0.51 -19.97
C PRO A 116 -2.48 0.77 -19.77
N GLY A 117 -1.16 0.67 -19.93
CA GLY A 117 -0.24 1.80 -19.77
C GLY A 117 0.16 2.16 -18.33
N GLY A 118 -0.16 1.34 -17.31
CA GLY A 118 0.37 1.52 -15.97
C GLY A 118 -0.40 0.81 -14.86
N VAL A 119 -0.11 1.18 -13.61
CA VAL A 119 -0.76 0.63 -12.42
C VAL A 119 -1.36 1.76 -11.59
N THR A 120 -2.51 1.51 -10.99
CA THR A 120 -3.06 2.38 -9.95
C THR A 120 -2.97 1.68 -8.60
N VAL A 121 -2.34 2.33 -7.62
CA VAL A 121 -2.31 1.86 -6.23
C VAL A 121 -3.28 2.72 -5.44
N GLY A 122 -4.43 2.15 -5.08
CA GLY A 122 -5.36 2.73 -4.11
C GLY A 122 -4.87 2.45 -2.70
N VAL A 123 -4.98 3.44 -1.81
CA VAL A 123 -4.58 3.29 -0.40
C VAL A 123 -5.55 4.02 0.51
N THR A 124 -5.66 3.54 1.73
CA THR A 124 -6.13 4.34 2.87
C THR A 124 -4.92 5.08 3.44
N VAL A 125 -5.01 6.39 3.61
CA VAL A 125 -3.98 7.17 4.31
C VAL A 125 -4.45 7.39 5.71
N ARG A 126 -3.76 6.78 6.67
CA ARG A 126 -3.97 7.04 8.09
C ARG A 126 -3.05 8.15 8.54
N ALA A 127 -3.61 9.11 9.26
CA ALA A 127 -2.94 10.35 9.59
C ALA A 127 -3.16 10.73 11.06
N ALA A 128 -2.05 10.98 11.76
CA ALA A 128 -2.04 11.52 13.11
C ALA A 128 -1.93 13.05 13.07
N THR A 129 -2.92 13.73 13.65
CA THR A 129 -2.94 15.18 13.81
C THR A 129 -3.03 15.55 15.28
N ARG A 130 -2.23 16.51 15.72
CA ARG A 130 -2.37 17.05 17.08
C ARG A 130 -3.61 17.93 17.14
N LEU A 131 -4.38 17.83 18.21
CA LEU A 131 -5.47 18.76 18.47
C LEU A 131 -4.89 20.13 18.84
N ALA A 132 -5.44 21.20 18.29
CA ALA A 132 -4.97 22.56 18.55
C ALA A 132 -5.07 22.93 20.04
N GLU A 133 -6.14 22.47 20.70
CA GLU A 133 -6.43 22.72 22.12
C GLU A 133 -5.58 21.86 23.07
N SER A 134 -5.04 20.75 22.59
CA SER A 134 -4.16 19.90 23.39
C SER A 134 -3.14 19.18 22.50
N PRO A 135 -1.89 19.67 22.42
CA PRO A 135 -0.88 19.12 21.53
C PRO A 135 -0.39 17.72 21.94
N ARG A 136 -0.82 17.23 23.11
CA ARG A 136 -0.57 15.87 23.60
C ARG A 136 -1.60 14.87 23.08
N VAL A 137 -2.80 15.33 22.72
CA VAL A 137 -3.86 14.49 22.17
C VAL A 137 -3.71 14.41 20.66
N VAL A 138 -3.75 13.19 20.14
CA VAL A 138 -3.64 12.90 18.71
C VAL A 138 -5.01 12.45 18.21
N SER A 139 -5.53 13.14 17.20
CA SER A 139 -6.64 12.66 16.38
C SER A 139 -6.10 11.84 15.23
N ILE A 140 -6.64 10.62 15.07
CA ILE A 140 -6.37 9.75 13.94
C ILE A 140 -7.47 9.92 12.91
N THR A 141 -7.08 10.16 11.66
CA THR A 141 -8.02 10.32 10.53
C THR A 141 -7.58 9.43 9.39
N ASP A 142 -8.56 8.85 8.70
CA ASP A 142 -8.34 8.00 7.53
C ASP A 142 -8.98 8.66 6.30
N PHE A 143 -8.28 8.65 5.17
CA PHE A 143 -8.86 9.06 3.89
C PHE A 143 -8.31 8.26 2.72
N LEU A 144 -9.14 8.07 1.70
CA LEU A 144 -8.78 7.32 0.51
C LEU A 144 -8.10 8.20 -0.54
N THR A 145 -7.05 7.67 -1.15
CA THR A 145 -6.41 8.26 -2.34
C THR A 145 -5.89 7.16 -3.26
N SER A 146 -5.45 7.55 -4.46
CA SER A 146 -4.86 6.63 -5.41
C SER A 146 -3.71 7.27 -6.18
N PHE A 147 -2.69 6.45 -6.46
CA PHE A 147 -1.49 6.84 -7.17
C PHE A 147 -1.42 6.11 -8.49
N ALA A 148 -1.22 6.85 -9.58
CA ALA A 148 -0.95 6.25 -10.88
C ALA A 148 0.57 6.12 -11.05
N LEU A 149 1.02 4.93 -11.42
CA LEU A 149 2.41 4.58 -11.63
C LEU A 149 2.63 4.02 -13.03
N VAL A 150 3.87 4.10 -13.48
CA VAL A 150 4.36 3.47 -14.71
C VAL A 150 5.60 2.64 -14.39
N GLN A 151 5.75 1.52 -15.08
CA GLN A 151 6.97 0.72 -14.99
C GLN A 151 8.06 1.37 -15.85
N THR A 152 9.24 1.55 -15.28
CA THR A 152 10.44 2.01 -15.97
C THR A 152 11.54 0.95 -15.83
N PRO A 153 12.64 1.01 -16.60
CA PRO A 153 13.78 0.10 -16.40
C PRO A 153 14.34 0.13 -14.97
N GLY A 154 14.23 1.27 -14.28
CA GLY A 154 14.63 1.45 -12.87
C GLY A 154 13.56 1.07 -11.84
N GLY A 155 12.44 0.46 -12.25
CA GLY A 155 11.30 0.10 -11.40
C GLY A 155 10.10 1.03 -11.55
N TRP A 156 9.15 0.93 -10.62
CA TRP A 156 7.92 1.73 -10.64
C TRP A 156 8.14 3.18 -10.23
N ARG A 157 7.52 4.09 -10.98
CA ARG A 157 7.55 5.53 -10.71
C ARG A 157 6.17 6.14 -10.76
N LEU A 158 5.92 7.17 -9.94
CA LEU A 158 4.67 7.91 -9.91
C LEU A 158 4.54 8.80 -11.14
N ARG A 159 3.33 8.93 -11.69
CA ARG A 159 3.02 9.97 -12.67
C ARG A 159 3.05 11.37 -12.00
N PRO A 160 3.40 12.45 -12.73
CA PRO A 160 3.55 13.79 -12.15
C PRO A 160 2.33 14.30 -11.36
N ALA A 161 1.11 13.88 -11.74
CA ALA A 161 -0.12 14.26 -11.06
C ALA A 161 -0.36 13.56 -9.70
N ALA A 162 0.57 12.74 -9.20
CA ALA A 162 0.35 11.96 -7.97
C ALA A 162 0.12 12.83 -6.73
N TYR A 163 0.89 13.91 -6.56
CA TYR A 163 0.70 14.82 -5.42
C TYR A 163 -0.65 15.54 -5.47
N GLN A 164 -1.08 15.95 -6.67
CA GLN A 164 -2.40 16.58 -6.82
C GLN A 164 -3.53 15.64 -6.40
N ARG A 165 -3.47 14.35 -6.77
CA ARG A 165 -4.44 13.34 -6.35
C ARG A 165 -4.49 13.15 -4.84
N TYR A 166 -3.33 13.20 -4.18
CA TYR A 166 -3.25 13.19 -2.71
C TYR A 166 -4.01 14.39 -2.09
N LEU A 167 -3.78 15.60 -2.59
CA LEU A 167 -4.48 16.79 -2.11
C LEU A 167 -6.00 16.70 -2.31
N ASP A 168 -6.45 16.11 -3.42
CA ASP A 168 -7.87 15.95 -3.71
C ASP A 168 -8.53 14.91 -2.79
N GLY A 169 -7.83 13.80 -2.49
CA GLY A 169 -8.27 12.82 -1.50
C GLY A 169 -8.46 13.45 -0.12
N LYS A 170 -7.48 14.25 0.32
CA LYS A 170 -7.53 14.97 1.60
C LYS A 170 -8.67 16.01 1.65
N ARG A 171 -8.92 16.73 0.56
CA ARG A 171 -10.02 17.72 0.49
C ARG A 171 -11.39 17.07 0.63
N ARG A 172 -11.60 15.90 0.00
CA ARG A 172 -12.85 15.15 0.14
C ARG A 172 -13.15 14.74 1.58
N LEU A 173 -12.14 14.38 2.37
CA LEU A 173 -12.33 14.08 3.80
C LEU A 173 -12.90 15.29 4.55
N ARG A 174 -12.30 16.49 4.37
CA ARG A 174 -12.73 17.71 5.07
C ARG A 174 -14.19 18.08 4.81
N LEU A 175 -14.65 17.87 3.57
CA LEU A 175 -16.03 18.16 3.20
C LEU A 175 -17.03 17.22 3.89
N ARG A 176 -16.67 15.94 4.12
CA ARG A 176 -17.53 14.96 4.79
C ARG A 176 -17.63 15.17 6.31
N THR A 177 -16.63 15.80 6.91
CA THR A 177 -16.61 16.07 8.36
C THR A 177 -17.24 17.40 8.74
N ALA A 178 -17.56 18.25 7.76
CA ALA A 178 -18.15 19.59 7.97
C ALA A 178 -19.66 19.63 7.69
N SER A 179 -20.23 18.52 7.23
CA SER A 179 -21.65 18.28 6.96
C SER A 179 -22.24 17.40 8.05
#